data_AF-A0A238H4Q7-F1
#
_entry.id   AF-A0A238H4Q7-F1
#
_cell.length_a   1.000
_cell.length_b   1.000
_cell.length_c   1.000
_cell.angle_alpha   90.00
_cell.angle_beta   90.00
_cell.angle_gamma   90.00
#
_symmetry.space_group_name_H-M   'P 1'
#
loop_
_entity.id
_entity.type
_entity.pdbx_description
1 polymer ?
#
loop_
_entity_poly.entity_id
_entity_poly.type
_entity_poly.pdbx_seq_one_letter_code
_entity_poly.pdbx_strand_id
1 'polypeptide(L)' 'MTADECRERFMAAVRDARAGRNGKAHALIASVRERFGEAAAEIARRELRNYVDSKEKA' A
#
# COMPACT_ATOMS: atom_id res chain seq x y z
N MET A 1 -11.89 -1.24 -11.31
CA MET A 1 -11.08 -0.51 -10.31
C MET A 1 -10.55 0.72 -11.00
N THR A 2 -11.05 1.88 -10.61
CA THR A 2 -10.59 3.16 -11.16
C THR A 2 -9.27 3.58 -10.47
N ALA A 3 -8.56 4.54 -11.06
CA ALA A 3 -7.35 5.10 -10.44
C ALA A 3 -7.63 5.69 -9.04
N ASP A 4 -8.84 6.23 -8.85
CA ASP A 4 -9.27 6.83 -7.58
C ASP A 4 -9.46 5.78 -6.47
N GLU A 5 -10.17 4.67 -6.76
CA GLU A 5 -10.30 3.55 -5.81
C GLU A 5 -8.94 2.95 -5.43
N CYS A 6 -8.01 2.91 -6.38
CA CYS A 6 -6.65 2.45 -6.16
C CYS A 6 -5.89 3.36 -5.20
N ARG A 7 -5.99 4.67 -5.42
CA ARG A 7 -5.41 5.69 -4.55
C ARG A 7 -6.01 5.65 -3.14
N GLU A 8 -7.33 5.50 -3.02
CA GLU A 8 -7.99 5.46 -1.71
C GLU A 8 -7.54 4.24 -0.89
N ARG A 9 -7.48 3.06 -1.51
CA ARG A 9 -6.97 1.83 -0.87
C ARG A 9 -5.49 1.96 -0.48
N PHE A 10 -4.67 2.56 -1.33
CA PHE A 10 -3.27 2.83 -1.02
C PHE A 10 -3.13 3.76 0.19
N MET A 11 -3.87 4.87 0.21
CA MET A 11 -3.88 5.82 1.33
C MET A 11 -4.44 5.21 2.62
N ALA A 12 -5.42 4.31 2.53
CA ALA A 12 -5.93 3.57 3.69
C ALA A 12 -4.87 2.61 4.26
N ALA A 13 -4.09 1.96 3.39
CA ALA A 13 -2.97 1.10 3.78
C ALA A 13 -1.82 1.89 4.44
N VAL A 14 -1.48 3.06 3.90
CA VAL A 14 -0.49 3.98 4.50
C VAL A 14 -0.93 4.43 5.89
N ARG A 15 -2.19 4.86 6.05
CA ARG A 15 -2.74 5.30 7.35
C ARG A 15 -2.74 4.18 8.40
N ASP A 16 -3.09 2.96 7.99
CA ASP A 16 -3.03 1.79 8.86
C ASP A 16 -1.60 1.55 9.32
N ALA A 17 -0.65 1.51 8.38
CA ALA A 17 0.76 1.26 8.65
C ALA A 17 1.38 2.34 9.55
N ARG A 18 1.04 3.62 9.34
CA ARG A 18 1.44 4.72 10.24
C ARG A 18 0.85 4.59 11.64
N ALA A 19 -0.33 3.99 11.78
CA ALA A 19 -0.94 3.68 13.07
C ALA A 19 -0.34 2.41 13.73
N GLY A 20 0.72 1.82 13.17
CA GLY A 20 1.34 0.58 13.64
C GLY A 20 0.53 -0.68 13.29
N ARG A 21 -0.51 -0.56 12.47
CA ARG A 21 -1.36 -1.66 12.01
C ARG A 21 -1.00 -2.02 10.58
N ASN A 22 -0.68 -3.28 10.30
CA ASN A 22 -0.25 -3.70 8.96
C ASN A 22 -1.33 -4.47 8.18
N GLY A 23 -2.57 -4.50 8.68
CA GLY A 23 -3.63 -5.32 8.11
C GLY A 23 -4.04 -4.86 6.71
N LYS A 24 -4.24 -3.55 6.53
CA LYS A 24 -4.63 -2.98 5.23
C LYS A 24 -3.47 -2.98 4.23
N ALA A 25 -2.25 -2.78 4.71
CA ALA A 25 -1.04 -2.91 3.89
C ALA A 25 -0.87 -4.33 3.35
N HIS A 26 -1.07 -5.36 4.19
CA HIS A 26 -1.02 -6.74 3.75
C HIS A 26 -2.12 -7.07 2.74
N ALA A 27 -3.35 -6.63 2.98
CA ALA A 27 -4.46 -6.86 2.05
C ALA A 27 -4.21 -6.21 0.67
N LEU A 28 -3.67 -4.99 0.65
CA LEU A 28 -3.31 -4.29 -0.58
C LEU A 28 -2.22 -5.05 -1.36
N ILE A 29 -1.14 -5.43 -0.69
CA ILE A 29 -0.01 -6.15 -1.32
C ILE A 29 -0.46 -7.51 -1.83
N ALA A 30 -1.32 -8.22 -1.10
CA ALA A 30 -1.90 -9.49 -1.53
C ALA A 30 -2.72 -9.33 -2.82
N SER A 31 -3.62 -8.34 -2.87
CA SER A 31 -4.40 -8.04 -4.08
C SER A 31 -3.52 -7.64 -5.27
N VAL A 32 -2.44 -6.91 -5.04
CA VAL A 32 -1.47 -6.56 -6.09
C VAL A 32 -0.73 -7.81 -6.57
N ARG A 33 -0.32 -8.70 -5.67
CA ARG A 33 0.34 -9.96 -6.00
C ARG A 33 -0.55 -10.86 -6.85
N GLU A 34 -1.83 -10.99 -6.50
CA GLU A 34 -2.77 -11.82 -7.25
C GLU A 34 -3.04 -11.29 -8.66
N ARG A 35 -3.04 -9.97 -8.86
CA ARG A 35 -3.38 -9.34 -10.14
C ARG A 35 -2.19 -9.11 -11.07
N PHE A 36 -1.06 -8.73 -10.50
CA PHE A 36 0.10 -8.21 -11.24
C PHE A 36 1.37 -9.05 -10.99
N GLY A 37 1.29 -10.07 -10.14
CA GLY A 37 2.40 -10.94 -9.81
C GLY A 37 3.30 -10.41 -8.70
N GLU A 38 4.31 -11.21 -8.37
CA GLU A 38 5.20 -10.98 -7.23
C GLU A 38 6.04 -9.72 -7.37
N ALA A 39 6.60 -9.46 -8.55
CA ALA A 39 7.43 -8.27 -8.80
C ALA A 39 6.68 -6.96 -8.53
N ALA A 40 5.42 -6.87 -8.96
CA ALA A 40 4.58 -5.70 -8.71
C ALA A 40 4.25 -5.54 -7.22
N ALA A 41 4.04 -6.65 -6.52
CA ALA A 41 3.78 -6.65 -5.09
C ALA A 41 5.00 -6.17 -4.27
N GLU A 42 6.22 -6.53 -4.68
CA GLU A 42 7.45 -6.05 -4.05
C GLU A 42 7.65 -4.55 -4.25
N ILE A 43 7.40 -4.04 -5.46
CA ILE A 43 7.45 -2.60 -5.75
C ILE A 43 6.44 -1.86 -4.87
N ALA A 44 5.18 -2.31 -4.83
CA ALA A 44 4.12 -1.72 -4.02
C ALA A 44 4.47 -1.74 -2.52
N ARG A 45 5.07 -2.82 -2.02
CA ARG A 45 5.55 -2.92 -0.64
C ARG A 45 6.64 -1.90 -0.33
N ARG A 46 7.61 -1.75 -1.24
CA ARG A 46 8.71 -0.80 -1.09
C ARG A 46 8.22 0.65 -1.12
N GLU A 47 7.33 0.98 -2.05
CA GLU A 47 6.70 2.30 -2.12
C GLU A 47 5.88 2.61 -0.86
N LEU A 48 5.06 1.65 -0.40
CA LEU A 48 4.27 1.83 0.82
C LEU A 48 5.17 2.09 2.03
N ARG A 49 6.26 1.33 2.19
CA ARG A 49 7.22 1.55 3.28
C ARG A 49 7.88 2.92 3.18
N ASN A 50 8.31 3.33 1.99
CA ASN A 50 8.91 4.65 1.78
C ASN A 50 7.91 5.78 2.09
N TYR A 51 6.64 5.61 1.74
CA TYR A 51 5.61 6.62 1.99
C TYR A 51 5.21 6.72 3.47
N VAL A 52 5.24 5.58 4.17
CA VAL A 52 5.02 5.52 5.63
C VAL A 52 6.20 6.14 6.38
N ASP A 53 7.43 5.85 5.96
CA ASP A 53 8.69 6.33 6.55
C ASP A 53 8.97 7.80 6.24
N SER A 54 8.59 8.27 5.05
CA SER A 54 8.73 9.67 4.67
C SER A 54 7.91 10.54 5.64
N LYS A 55 8.59 11.42 6.37
CA LYS A 55 8.01 12.39 7.31
C LYS A 55 7.09 13.41 6.63
N GLU A 56 6.97 13.37 5.31
CA GLU A 56 6.02 14.19 4.58
C GLU A 56 4.59 13.77 4.95
N LYS A 57 3.89 14.69 5.61
CA LYS A 57 2.48 14.54 5.99
C LYS A 57 1.64 14.46 4.71
N ALA A 58 1.35 13.24 4.28
CA ALA A 58 0.21 12.91 3.42
C ALA A 58 -1.11 13.40 4.03
#